data_AF-A0A933M6F3-F1
#
_entry.id   AF-A0A933M6F3-F1
#
_cell.length_a   1.000
_cell.length_b   1.000
_cell.length_c   1.000
_cell.angle_alpha   90.00
_cell.angle_beta   90.00
_cell.angle_gamma   90.00
#
_symmetry.space_group_name_H-M   'P 1'
#
loop_
_entity.id
_entity.type
_entity.pdbx_description
1 polymer ?
#
loop_
_entity_poly.entity_id
_entity_poly.type
_entity_poly.pdbx_seq_one_letter_code
_entity_poly.pdbx_strand_id
1 'polypeptide(L)'
;MISNILKHSYALSMGVFFAVLQTCYFFQLEIWVTAAYPGFLTITVAWLAGSGLGLWLANKHSGHGLTPLNLTLWLAASVLAFYLSEGLCGYVPFRIEMLWIHGILIGVSGAQAGHFFAAHSKIFNRSSTLFFMENNGFVVGWILGFLGYISLGIPFANLAPVALAGLLVGLWTVIQKIPCPNEETAPLETGIG
;
A
#
# COMPACT_ATOMS: atom_id res chain seq x y z
N MET A 1 19.93 9.25 -13.65
CA MET A 1 20.18 9.17 -12.19
C MET A 1 18.96 9.58 -11.37
N ILE A 2 18.40 10.77 -11.57
CA ILE A 2 17.22 11.30 -10.84
C ILE A 2 15.98 10.37 -10.94
N SER A 3 15.70 9.83 -12.14
CA SER A 3 14.60 8.87 -12.36
C SER A 3 14.68 7.64 -11.46
N ASN A 4 15.88 7.07 -11.31
CA ASN A 4 16.07 5.91 -10.46
C ASN A 4 15.82 6.29 -9.00
N ILE A 5 16.39 7.40 -8.51
CA ILE A 5 16.20 7.85 -7.13
C ILE A 5 14.70 7.97 -6.81
N LEU A 6 13.92 8.63 -7.66
CA LEU A 6 12.47 8.80 -7.45
C LEU A 6 11.71 7.48 -7.42
N LYS A 7 12.03 6.54 -8.32
CA LYS A 7 11.43 5.19 -8.30
C LYS A 7 11.73 4.45 -7.00
N HIS A 8 12.98 4.48 -6.52
CA HIS A 8 13.37 3.83 -5.27
C HIS A 8 12.70 4.51 -4.07
N SER A 9 12.67 5.85 -4.02
CA SER A 9 11.98 6.61 -2.98
C SER A 9 10.49 6.28 -2.95
N TYR A 10 9.83 6.16 -4.09
CA TYR A 10 8.43 5.77 -4.16
C TYR A 10 8.17 4.36 -3.62
N ALA A 11 8.98 3.37 -4.01
CA ALA A 11 8.85 2.01 -3.48
C ALA A 11 9.07 1.96 -1.96
N LEU A 12 10.05 2.71 -1.45
CA LEU A 12 10.30 2.83 -0.02
C LEU A 12 9.12 3.49 0.70
N SER A 13 8.60 4.61 0.17
CA SER A 13 7.43 5.29 0.73
C SER A 13 6.17 4.43 0.72
N MET A 14 5.98 3.56 -0.29
CA MET A 14 4.89 2.60 -0.34
C MET A 14 4.99 1.59 0.80
N GLY A 15 6.19 1.05 1.04
CA GLY A 15 6.43 0.16 2.19
C GLY A 15 6.15 0.87 3.51
N VAL A 16 6.60 2.12 3.67
CA VAL A 16 6.31 2.92 4.87
C VAL A 16 4.81 3.09 5.07
N PHE A 17 4.07 3.42 4.01
CA PHE A 17 2.62 3.55 4.03
C PHE A 17 1.94 2.25 4.48
N PHE A 18 2.29 1.11 3.88
CA PHE A 18 1.70 -0.19 4.24
C PHE A 18 1.95 -0.54 5.71
N ALA A 19 3.18 -0.39 6.16
CA ALA A 19 3.56 -0.68 7.53
C ALA A 19 2.84 0.24 8.52
N VAL A 20 2.81 1.56 8.28
CA VAL A 20 2.10 2.51 9.15
C VAL A 20 0.62 2.18 9.20
N LEU A 21 -0.02 1.88 8.06
CA LEU A 21 -1.42 1.51 8.00
C LEU A 21 -1.70 0.23 8.80
N GLN A 22 -0.87 -0.80 8.63
CA GLN A 22 -0.99 -2.06 9.37
C GLN A 22 -0.77 -1.86 10.89
N THR A 23 0.18 -1.00 11.27
CA THR A 23 0.40 -0.62 12.68
C THR A 23 -0.79 0.15 13.26
N CYS A 24 -1.41 1.05 12.49
CA CYS A 24 -2.61 1.76 12.93
C CYS A 24 -3.78 0.79 13.14
N TYR A 25 -4.02 -0.15 12.21
CA TYR A 25 -5.00 -1.22 12.40
C TYR A 25 -4.74 -2.05 13.66
N PHE A 26 -3.47 -2.39 13.90
CA PHE A 26 -3.05 -3.16 15.08
C PHE A 26 -3.41 -2.46 16.38
N PHE A 27 -2.92 -1.24 16.58
CA PHE A 27 -3.21 -0.52 17.82
C PHE A 27 -4.68 -0.16 17.97
N GLN A 28 -5.37 0.13 16.87
CA GLN A 28 -6.80 0.37 16.89
C GLN A 28 -7.54 -0.86 17.41
N LEU A 29 -7.27 -2.06 16.87
CA LEU A 29 -7.94 -3.27 17.33
C LEU A 29 -7.54 -3.68 18.75
N GLU A 30 -6.28 -3.51 19.15
CA GLU A 30 -5.80 -3.80 20.52
C GLU A 30 -6.49 -2.95 21.60
N ILE A 31 -6.92 -1.73 21.28
CA ILE A 31 -7.70 -0.91 22.23
C ILE A 31 -9.03 -1.60 22.60
N TRP A 32 -9.62 -2.36 21.68
CA TRP A 32 -10.95 -2.95 21.84
C TRP A 32 -10.93 -4.47 22.09
N VAL A 33 -9.92 -5.17 21.58
CA VAL A 33 -9.74 -6.61 21.73
C VAL A 33 -8.74 -6.87 22.84
N THR A 34 -9.22 -7.34 23.99
CA THR A 34 -8.34 -7.65 25.14
C THR A 34 -7.40 -8.83 24.88
N ALA A 35 -7.68 -9.65 23.86
CA ALA A 35 -6.85 -10.76 23.43
C ALA A 35 -5.99 -10.35 22.22
N ALA A 36 -4.68 -10.22 22.43
CA ALA A 36 -3.78 -9.77 21.37
C ALA A 36 -3.70 -10.74 20.17
N TYR A 37 -3.90 -12.03 20.42
CA TYR A 37 -3.73 -13.08 19.41
C TYR A 37 -4.76 -13.00 18.27
N PRO A 38 -6.09 -12.95 18.52
CA PRO A 38 -7.08 -12.75 17.47
C PRO A 38 -6.89 -11.48 16.62
N GLY A 39 -6.52 -10.36 17.25
CA GLY A 39 -6.31 -9.09 16.55
C GLY A 39 -5.16 -9.20 15.55
N PHE A 40 -3.99 -9.62 16.02
CA PHE A 40 -2.81 -9.80 15.17
C PHE A 40 -3.03 -10.82 14.05
N LEU A 41 -3.66 -11.97 14.35
CA LEU A 41 -3.93 -13.00 13.36
C LEU A 41 -4.89 -12.49 12.29
N THR A 42 -5.96 -11.79 12.69
CA THR A 42 -6.93 -11.19 11.76
C THR A 42 -6.23 -10.23 10.81
N ILE A 43 -5.42 -9.31 11.33
CA ILE A 43 -4.70 -8.34 10.51
C ILE A 43 -3.79 -9.05 9.51
N THR A 44 -2.96 -9.97 10.00
CA THR A 44 -1.95 -10.64 9.16
C THR A 44 -2.61 -11.49 8.07
N VAL A 45 -3.59 -12.33 8.42
CA VAL A 45 -4.25 -13.22 7.47
C VAL A 45 -5.08 -12.43 6.46
N ALA A 46 -5.85 -11.44 6.93
CA ALA A 46 -6.64 -10.60 6.04
C ALA A 46 -5.77 -9.80 5.08
N TRP A 47 -4.68 -9.21 5.57
CA TRP A 47 -3.75 -8.45 4.76
C TRP A 47 -3.10 -9.30 3.67
N LEU A 48 -2.64 -10.51 4.03
CA LEU A 48 -2.06 -11.47 3.08
C LEU A 48 -3.08 -11.95 2.04
N ALA A 49 -4.30 -12.29 2.48
CA ALA A 49 -5.38 -12.68 1.59
C ALA A 49 -5.74 -11.55 0.62
N GLY A 50 -5.87 -10.32 1.13
CA GLY A 50 -6.05 -9.10 0.36
C GLY A 50 -4.94 -8.91 -0.67
N SER A 51 -3.68 -9.00 -0.26
CA SER A 51 -2.52 -8.87 -1.14
C SER A 51 -2.52 -9.91 -2.26
N GLY A 52 -2.89 -11.16 -1.96
CA GLY A 52 -3.09 -12.20 -2.97
C GLY A 52 -4.19 -11.85 -3.97
N LEU A 53 -5.33 -11.36 -3.49
CA LEU A 53 -6.45 -10.93 -4.34
C LEU A 53 -6.07 -9.73 -5.22
N GLY A 54 -5.37 -8.73 -4.67
CA GLY A 54 -4.90 -7.56 -5.41
C GLY A 54 -3.94 -7.93 -6.54
N LEU A 55 -3.00 -8.85 -6.27
CA LEU A 55 -2.08 -9.40 -7.26
C LEU A 55 -2.84 -10.15 -8.38
N TRP A 56 -3.81 -10.98 -8.01
CA TRP A 56 -4.64 -11.71 -8.97
C TRP A 56 -5.48 -10.78 -9.85
N LEU A 57 -6.14 -9.78 -9.25
CA LEU A 57 -6.96 -8.79 -9.95
C LEU A 57 -6.14 -7.97 -10.95
N ALA A 58 -4.94 -7.55 -10.55
CA ALA A 58 -4.04 -6.78 -11.41
C ALA A 58 -3.54 -7.61 -12.59
N ASN A 59 -3.14 -8.86 -12.37
CA ASN A 59 -2.69 -9.74 -13.44
C ASN A 59 -3.80 -10.04 -14.46
N LYS A 60 -5.05 -10.24 -13.99
CA LYS A 60 -6.22 -10.49 -14.85
C LYS A 60 -6.56 -9.30 -15.75
N HIS A 61 -6.34 -8.07 -15.28
CA HIS A 61 -6.65 -6.84 -16.02
C HIS A 61 -5.43 -6.21 -16.71
N SER A 62 -4.40 -7.02 -17.03
CA SER A 62 -3.12 -6.60 -17.64
C SER A 62 -3.18 -5.75 -18.93
N GLY A 63 -4.37 -5.42 -19.45
CA GLY A 63 -4.57 -4.51 -20.58
C GLY A 63 -4.84 -3.04 -20.21
N HIS A 64 -5.22 -2.72 -18.97
CA HIS A 64 -5.39 -1.33 -18.53
C HIS A 64 -4.14 -0.87 -17.78
N GLY A 65 -3.37 0.02 -18.42
CA GLY A 65 -2.13 0.56 -17.88
C GLY A 65 -2.30 1.24 -16.52
N LEU A 66 -1.18 1.42 -15.84
CA LEU A 66 -1.01 2.21 -14.62
C LEU A 66 -1.45 3.67 -14.84
N THR A 67 -2.76 3.95 -14.78
CA THR A 67 -3.25 5.33 -14.80
C THR A 67 -3.12 5.96 -13.40
N PRO A 68 -2.87 7.27 -13.30
CA PRO A 68 -2.91 7.99 -12.02
C PRO A 68 -4.20 7.76 -11.25
N LEU A 69 -5.31 7.75 -11.99
CA LEU A 69 -6.64 7.52 -11.43
C LEU A 69 -6.72 6.18 -10.72
N ASN A 70 -6.16 5.11 -11.31
CA ASN A 70 -6.16 3.78 -10.71
C ASN A 70 -5.36 3.76 -9.39
N LEU A 71 -4.16 4.35 -9.35
CA LEU A 71 -3.38 4.43 -8.10
C LEU A 71 -4.11 5.21 -7.01
N THR A 72 -4.66 6.38 -7.34
CA THR A 72 -5.40 7.21 -6.38
C THR A 72 -6.62 6.47 -5.84
N LEU A 73 -7.34 5.72 -6.68
CA LEU A 73 -8.48 4.91 -6.24
C LEU A 73 -8.06 3.80 -5.27
N TRP A 74 -6.96 3.09 -5.53
CA TRP A 74 -6.46 2.07 -4.61
C TRP A 74 -6.01 2.66 -3.27
N LEU A 75 -5.26 3.76 -3.29
CA LEU A 75 -4.87 4.47 -2.07
C LEU A 75 -6.08 4.96 -1.28
N ALA A 76 -7.05 5.56 -1.96
CA ALA A 76 -8.28 6.04 -1.36
C ALA A 76 -9.11 4.89 -0.76
N ALA A 77 -9.20 3.75 -1.46
CA ALA A 77 -9.90 2.57 -0.96
C ALA A 77 -9.27 2.03 0.33
N SER A 78 -7.94 1.94 0.41
CA SER A 78 -7.24 1.49 1.61
C SER A 78 -7.41 2.44 2.79
N VAL A 79 -7.24 3.74 2.54
CA VAL A 79 -7.41 4.77 3.57
C VAL A 79 -8.87 4.82 4.05
N LEU A 80 -9.83 4.75 3.13
CA LEU A 80 -11.26 4.68 3.47
C LEU A 80 -11.58 3.42 4.27
N ALA A 81 -11.04 2.26 3.89
CA ALA A 81 -11.24 1.02 4.63
C ALA A 81 -10.68 1.11 6.06
N PHE A 82 -9.58 1.85 6.26
CA PHE A 82 -9.06 2.13 7.59
C PHE A 82 -10.02 3.00 8.41
N TYR A 83 -10.48 4.15 7.87
CA TYR A 83 -11.43 5.00 8.62
C TYR A 83 -12.79 4.36 8.84
N LEU A 84 -13.26 3.50 7.94
CA LEU A 84 -14.47 2.71 8.16
C LEU A 84 -14.27 1.73 9.33
N SER A 85 -13.11 1.09 9.39
CA SER A 85 -12.75 0.22 10.51
C SER A 85 -12.67 1.02 11.82
N GLU A 86 -12.02 2.19 11.81
CA GLU A 86 -11.95 3.12 12.95
C GLU A 86 -13.33 3.54 13.42
N GLY A 87 -14.19 3.99 12.49
CA GLY A 87 -15.56 4.37 12.78
C GLY A 87 -16.39 3.22 13.37
N LEU A 88 -16.25 2.00 12.84
CA LEU A 88 -16.94 0.83 13.41
C LEU A 88 -16.55 0.59 14.86
N CYS A 89 -15.26 0.70 15.19
CA CYS A 89 -14.79 0.58 16.56
C CYS A 89 -15.26 1.74 17.46
N GLY A 90 -15.36 2.96 16.93
CA GLY A 90 -15.72 4.15 17.71
C GLY A 90 -17.23 4.32 17.96
N TYR A 91 -18.08 3.91 17.01
CA TYR A 91 -19.53 4.13 17.07
C TYR A 91 -20.33 2.90 17.50
N VAL A 92 -19.77 1.70 17.37
CA VAL A 92 -20.46 0.46 17.70
C VAL A 92 -19.71 -0.24 18.83
N PRO A 93 -20.39 -0.66 19.92
CA PRO A 93 -19.75 -1.46 20.96
C PRO A 93 -19.08 -2.68 20.35
N PHE A 94 -17.76 -2.78 20.51
CA PHE A 94 -16.98 -3.83 19.88
C PHE A 94 -17.47 -5.20 20.31
N ARG A 95 -17.68 -6.09 19.33
CA ARG A 95 -17.99 -7.51 19.55
C ARG A 95 -17.03 -8.36 18.74
N ILE A 96 -16.63 -9.52 19.26
CA ILE A 96 -15.66 -10.40 18.60
C ILE A 96 -16.15 -10.86 17.22
N GLU A 97 -17.47 -10.97 17.05
CA GLU A 97 -18.11 -11.31 15.78
C GLU A 97 -17.95 -10.23 14.73
N MET A 98 -17.46 -9.03 15.05
CA MET A 98 -17.16 -7.98 14.07
C MET A 98 -15.77 -8.14 13.46
N LEU A 99 -14.93 -9.04 13.97
CA LEU A 99 -13.57 -9.25 13.46
C LEU A 99 -13.54 -9.60 11.97
N TRP A 100 -14.52 -10.33 11.44
CA TRP A 100 -14.56 -10.63 10.01
C TRP A 100 -14.79 -9.38 9.16
N ILE A 101 -15.56 -8.40 9.65
CA ILE A 101 -15.79 -7.12 8.96
C ILE A 101 -14.48 -6.35 8.92
N HIS A 102 -13.79 -6.23 10.06
CA HIS A 102 -12.46 -5.64 10.11
C HIS A 102 -11.48 -6.38 9.19
N GLY A 103 -11.54 -7.71 9.16
CA GLY A 103 -10.76 -8.53 8.23
C GLY A 103 -11.03 -8.20 6.77
N ILE A 104 -12.28 -7.99 6.36
CA ILE A 104 -12.59 -7.55 4.98
C ILE A 104 -11.98 -6.18 4.70
N LEU A 105 -12.13 -5.21 5.61
CA LEU A 105 -11.59 -3.86 5.43
C LEU A 105 -10.05 -3.86 5.38
N ILE A 106 -9.40 -4.62 6.25
CA ILE A 106 -7.95 -4.83 6.23
C ILE A 106 -7.53 -5.53 4.93
N GLY A 107 -8.32 -6.49 4.44
CA GLY A 107 -8.10 -7.16 3.16
C GLY A 107 -8.20 -6.20 1.98
N VAL A 108 -9.12 -5.22 2.00
CA VAL A 108 -9.18 -4.15 0.98
C VAL A 108 -7.89 -3.35 0.97
N SER A 109 -7.39 -2.96 2.15
CA SER A 109 -6.11 -2.27 2.29
C SER A 109 -4.93 -3.12 1.80
N GLY A 110 -4.90 -4.42 2.14
CA GLY A 110 -3.90 -5.36 1.67
C GLY A 110 -3.93 -5.57 0.15
N ALA A 111 -5.11 -5.52 -0.47
CA ALA A 111 -5.24 -5.64 -1.92
C ALA A 111 -4.51 -4.54 -2.70
N GLN A 112 -4.38 -3.34 -2.14
CA GLN A 112 -3.50 -2.33 -2.71
C GLN A 112 -2.04 -2.80 -2.77
N ALA A 113 -1.52 -3.48 -1.74
CA ALA A 113 -0.13 -3.96 -1.72
C ALA A 113 0.11 -4.99 -2.83
N GLY A 114 -0.82 -5.94 -3.00
CA GLY A 114 -0.81 -6.88 -4.10
C GLY A 114 -0.84 -6.23 -5.48
N HIS A 115 -1.78 -5.29 -5.66
CA HIS A 115 -1.91 -4.54 -6.90
C HIS A 115 -0.65 -3.72 -7.20
N PHE A 116 -0.05 -3.09 -6.19
CA PHE A 116 1.19 -2.32 -6.32
C PHE A 116 2.32 -3.17 -6.91
N PHE A 117 2.56 -4.36 -6.36
CA PHE A 117 3.60 -5.26 -6.85
C PHE A 117 3.36 -5.71 -8.28
N ALA A 118 2.13 -6.12 -8.60
CA ALA A 118 1.76 -6.55 -9.94
C ALA A 118 1.99 -5.44 -10.96
N ALA A 119 1.48 -4.24 -10.66
CA ALA A 119 1.47 -3.13 -11.58
C ALA A 119 2.87 -2.52 -11.77
N HIS A 120 3.68 -2.41 -10.71
CA HIS A 120 4.99 -1.75 -10.78
C HIS A 120 6.16 -2.69 -11.05
N SER A 121 5.98 -4.00 -11.01
CA SER A 121 7.03 -4.99 -11.30
C SER A 121 7.74 -4.72 -12.64
N LYS A 122 7.03 -4.24 -13.66
CA LYS A 122 7.55 -3.94 -15.00
C LYS A 122 8.34 -2.62 -15.07
N ILE A 123 8.13 -1.69 -14.13
CA ILE A 123 8.82 -0.38 -14.10
C ILE A 123 10.25 -0.52 -13.55
N PHE A 124 10.49 -1.57 -12.76
CA PHE A 124 11.79 -1.88 -12.17
C PHE A 124 12.49 -2.95 -12.99
N ASN A 125 13.78 -2.76 -13.26
CA ASN A 125 14.59 -3.70 -14.05
C ASN A 125 14.63 -5.12 -13.44
N ARG A 126 14.44 -5.23 -12.12
CA ARG A 126 14.37 -6.49 -11.38
C ARG A 126 13.28 -6.39 -10.33
N SER A 127 12.40 -7.39 -10.28
CA SER A 127 11.36 -7.52 -9.24
C SER A 127 11.96 -7.60 -7.83
N SER A 128 13.16 -8.17 -7.70
CA SER A 128 13.88 -8.23 -6.43
C SER A 128 14.27 -6.86 -5.88
N THR A 129 14.57 -5.88 -6.75
CA THR A 129 14.89 -4.51 -6.32
C THR A 129 13.65 -3.80 -5.78
N LEU A 130 12.51 -3.95 -6.46
CA LEU A 130 11.23 -3.42 -5.99
C LEU A 130 10.89 -3.98 -4.61
N PHE A 131 10.95 -5.31 -4.47
CA PHE A 131 10.68 -6.01 -3.22
C PHE A 131 11.64 -5.60 -2.11
N PHE A 132 12.93 -5.47 -2.40
CA PHE A 132 13.92 -5.04 -1.40
C PHE A 132 13.66 -3.62 -0.90
N MET A 133 13.34 -2.67 -1.79
CA MET A 133 13.10 -1.28 -1.39
C MET A 133 11.79 -1.13 -0.61
N GLU A 134 10.74 -1.81 -1.06
CA GLU A 134 9.46 -1.81 -0.36
C GLU A 134 9.61 -2.44 1.04
N ASN A 135 10.27 -3.59 1.19
CA ASN A 135 10.46 -4.21 2.51
C ASN A 135 11.29 -3.36 3.47
N ASN A 136 12.34 -2.70 2.98
CA ASN A 136 13.10 -1.77 3.84
C ASN A 136 12.21 -0.59 4.28
N GLY A 137 11.40 -0.07 3.36
CA GLY A 137 10.36 0.91 3.67
C GLY A 137 9.36 0.38 4.70
N PHE A 138 8.95 -0.86 4.59
CA PHE A 138 8.03 -1.51 5.51
C PHE A 138 8.61 -1.62 6.92
N VAL A 139 9.86 -2.06 7.06
CA VAL A 139 10.55 -2.11 8.36
C VAL A 139 10.67 -0.71 8.97
N VAL A 140 11.10 0.28 8.18
CA VAL A 140 11.15 1.69 8.63
C VAL A 140 9.77 2.19 9.05
N GLY A 141 8.73 1.87 8.27
CA GLY A 141 7.36 2.26 8.56
C GLY A 141 6.80 1.61 9.82
N TRP A 142 7.22 0.40 10.18
CA TRP A 142 6.85 -0.21 11.47
C TRP A 142 7.46 0.55 12.64
N ILE A 143 8.74 0.91 12.54
CA ILE A 143 9.42 1.70 13.57
C ILE A 143 8.74 3.07 13.71
N LEU A 144 8.50 3.76 12.60
CA LEU A 144 7.84 5.06 12.58
C LEU A 144 6.38 4.99 13.05
N GLY A 145 5.66 3.95 12.62
CA GLY A 145 4.28 3.68 13.00
C GLY A 145 4.15 3.45 14.50
N PHE A 146 5.03 2.61 15.05
CA PHE A 146 5.06 2.29 16.48
C PHE A 146 5.42 3.53 17.31
N LEU A 147 6.54 4.19 17.01
CA LEU A 147 6.99 5.38 17.74
C LEU A 147 5.99 6.54 17.60
N GLY A 148 5.46 6.74 16.41
CA GLY A 148 4.46 7.77 16.13
C GLY A 148 3.17 7.55 16.90
N TYR A 149 2.66 6.31 16.89
CA TYR A 149 1.45 5.97 17.64
C TYR A 149 1.66 6.09 19.16
N ILE A 150 2.78 5.63 19.71
CA ILE A 150 3.04 5.77 21.16
C ILE A 150 3.17 7.24 21.57
N SER A 151 3.79 8.08 20.73
CA SER A 151 4.05 9.48 21.07
C SER A 151 2.83 10.36 20.91
N LEU A 152 2.00 10.12 19.89
CA LEU A 152 0.91 11.01 19.49
C LEU A 152 -0.47 10.35 19.58
N GLY A 153 -0.56 9.03 19.70
CA GLY A 153 -1.82 8.28 19.80
C GLY A 153 -2.72 8.40 18.58
N ILE A 154 -4.02 8.61 18.85
CA ILE A 154 -5.08 8.76 17.85
C ILE A 154 -4.77 9.84 16.79
N PRO A 155 -4.27 11.04 17.15
CA PRO A 155 -3.82 12.02 16.16
C PRO A 155 -2.88 11.47 15.08
N PHE A 156 -1.92 10.60 15.45
CA PHE A 156 -1.02 9.99 14.46
C PHE A 156 -1.76 8.99 13.58
N ALA A 157 -2.59 8.13 14.18
CA ALA A 157 -3.42 7.18 13.44
C ALA A 157 -4.32 7.87 12.40
N ASN A 158 -4.82 9.07 12.73
CA ASN A 158 -5.78 9.79 11.90
C ASN A 158 -5.12 10.70 10.86
N LEU A 159 -3.84 11.01 10.99
CA LEU A 159 -3.14 11.88 10.03
C LEU A 159 -2.14 11.12 9.16
N ALA A 160 -1.44 10.12 9.71
CA ALA A 160 -0.34 9.47 9.02
C ALA A 160 -0.78 8.71 7.75
N PRO A 161 -1.86 7.91 7.75
CA PRO A 161 -2.34 7.24 6.54
C PRO A 161 -2.66 8.20 5.39
N VAL A 162 -3.37 9.30 5.68
CA VAL A 162 -3.75 10.31 4.68
C VAL A 162 -2.54 11.09 4.19
N ALA A 163 -1.65 11.50 5.09
CA ALA A 163 -0.44 12.24 4.74
C ALA A 163 0.48 11.40 3.84
N LEU A 164 0.67 10.12 4.16
CA LEU A 164 1.46 9.21 3.36
C LEU A 164 0.79 8.89 2.01
N ALA A 165 -0.53 8.71 1.98
CA ALA A 165 -1.25 8.56 0.71
C ALA A 165 -1.10 9.81 -0.19
N GLY A 166 -1.20 11.01 0.38
CA GLY A 166 -0.98 12.27 -0.32
C GLY A 166 0.44 12.39 -0.88
N LEU A 167 1.46 12.03 -0.08
CA LEU A 167 2.85 11.96 -0.51
C LEU A 167 3.02 11.00 -1.71
N LEU A 168 2.40 9.82 -1.65
CA LEU A 168 2.49 8.81 -2.70
C LEU A 168 1.84 9.26 -4.01
N VAL A 169 0.68 9.93 -3.94
CA VAL A 169 0.06 10.56 -5.11
C VAL A 169 1.00 11.61 -5.69
N GLY A 170 1.58 12.48 -4.85
CA GLY A 170 2.56 13.48 -5.27
C GLY A 170 3.76 12.86 -5.99
N LEU A 171 4.42 11.87 -5.38
CA LEU A 171 5.55 11.16 -5.97
C LEU A 171 5.18 10.49 -7.31
N TRP A 172 4.01 9.88 -7.39
CA TRP A 172 3.56 9.23 -8.62
C TRP A 172 3.37 10.24 -9.77
N THR A 173 2.76 11.39 -9.51
CA THR A 173 2.58 12.44 -10.55
C THR A 173 3.90 12.95 -11.10
N VAL A 174 4.97 12.92 -10.30
CA VAL A 174 6.32 13.29 -10.75
C VAL A 174 6.94 12.15 -11.57
N ILE A 175 6.83 10.90 -11.12
CA ILE A 175 7.39 9.73 -11.81
C ILE A 175 6.81 9.56 -13.22
N GLN A 176 5.52 9.83 -13.40
CA GLN A 176 4.87 9.73 -14.71
C GLN A 176 5.41 10.71 -15.77
N LYS A 177 5.97 11.84 -15.35
CA LYS A 177 6.53 12.84 -16.27
C LYS A 177 7.92 12.46 -16.80
N ILE A 178 8.48 11.36 -16.31
CA ILE A 178 9.82 10.93 -16.70
C ILE A 178 9.71 10.03 -17.94
N PRO A 179 10.26 10.43 -19.10
CA PRO A 179 10.20 9.62 -20.32
C PRO A 179 10.87 8.26 -20.11
N CYS A 180 10.24 7.21 -20.61
CA CYS A 180 10.78 5.86 -20.53
C CYS A 180 11.95 5.73 -21.52
N PRO A 181 13.12 5.20 -21.13
CA PRO A 181 14.34 5.24 -21.96
C PRO A 181 14.31 4.46 -23.29
N ASN A 182 13.20 3.81 -23.67
CA ASN A 182 13.20 2.77 -24.70
C ASN A 182 12.31 3.04 -25.93
N GLU A 183 11.70 4.22 -26.09
CA GLU A 183 10.91 4.52 -27.30
C GLU A 183 11.74 5.13 -28.45
N GLU A 184 13.00 5.50 -28.24
CA GLU A 184 13.80 6.24 -29.23
C GLU A 184 14.80 5.37 -30.03
N THR A 185 14.86 4.05 -29.79
CA THR A 185 15.82 3.16 -30.46
C THR A 185 15.17 1.89 -31.04
N ALA A 186 14.01 2.00 -31.69
CA ALA A 186 13.63 1.01 -32.67
C ALA A 186 14.40 1.34 -33.97
N PRO A 187 15.44 0.58 -34.35
CA PRO A 187 16.04 0.76 -35.66
C PRO A 187 14.95 0.55 -36.70
N LEU A 188 14.78 1.54 -37.58
CA LEU A 188 14.04 1.39 -38.84
C LEU A 188 14.61 0.14 -39.51
N GLU A 189 13.86 -0.97 -39.49
CA GLU A 189 14.14 -2.09 -40.37
C GLU A 189 14.10 -1.55 -41.79
N THR A 190 15.29 -1.33 -42.35
CA THR A 190 15.50 -1.08 -43.76
C THR A 190 15.00 -2.31 -44.49
N GLY A 191 13.77 -2.24 -44.98
CA GLY A 191 13.21 -3.19 -45.93
C GLY A 191 14.06 -3.20 -47.18
N ILE A 192 14.97 -4.17 -47.25
CA ILE A 192 15.59 -4.64 -48.47
C ILE A 192 15.30 -6.15 -48.50
N GLY A 193 14.38 -6.53 -49.38
CA GLY A 193 13.96 -7.90 -49.64
C GLY A 193 12.84 -7.90 -50.65
#